data_AF-A0AAU5K497-F1
#
_entry.id   AF-A0AAU5K497-F1
#
_cell.length_a   1.000
_cell.length_b   1.000
_cell.length_c   1.000
_cell.angle_alpha   90.00
_cell.angle_beta   90.00
_cell.angle_gamma   90.00
#
_symmetry.space_group_name_H-M   'P 1'
#
loop_
_entity.id
_entity.type
_entity.pdbx_description
1 polymer ?
#
loop_
_entity_poly.entity_id
_entity_poly.type
_entity_poly.pdbx_seq_one_letter_code
_entity_poly.pdbx_strand_id
1 'polypeptide(L)'
;MRGRVRCHLVRDAGTPCIEQRADALRAEITAAGHTATTAPTLELALAFQHTVTGDNAQLEASAERLRALTAGGDYAYYLDIAASMADQEPTAWSGTAWLDSQDMVRTRWRRLVLDRRTTARRDGATR
;
A
#
# COMPACT_ATOMS: atom_id res chain seq x y z
N MET A 1 21.92 23.92 5.79
CA MET A 1 20.55 23.38 6.00
C MET A 1 20.22 22.46 4.83
N ARG A 2 20.23 21.13 5.02
CA ARG A 2 19.74 20.19 3.99
C ARG A 2 18.20 20.16 4.10
N GLY A 3 17.50 20.55 3.05
CA GLY A 3 16.04 20.48 3.01
C GLY A 3 15.59 19.05 3.26
N ARG A 4 14.69 18.82 4.23
CA ARG A 4 14.05 17.52 4.41
C ARG A 4 13.26 17.24 3.14
N VAL A 5 13.62 16.18 2.41
CA VAL A 5 12.78 15.66 1.32
C VAL A 5 11.44 15.28 1.96
N ARG A 6 10.36 15.94 1.55
CA ARG A 6 9.00 15.57 1.95
C ARG A 6 8.56 14.44 1.05
N CYS A 7 8.37 13.25 1.64
CA CYS A 7 7.91 12.09 0.90
C CYS A 7 6.39 11.94 1.06
N HIS A 8 5.72 11.81 -0.07
CA HIS A 8 4.29 11.63 -0.20
C HIS A 8 4.00 10.15 -0.48
N LEU A 9 3.44 9.42 0.49
CA LEU A 9 3.27 7.95 0.48
C LEU A 9 3.06 7.32 -0.92
N VAL A 10 1.90 7.58 -1.53
CA VAL A 10 1.54 6.96 -2.81
C VAL A 10 2.34 7.54 -3.98
N ARG A 11 2.61 8.85 -3.98
CA ARG A 11 3.30 9.54 -5.09
C ARG A 11 4.77 9.15 -5.17
N ASP A 12 5.41 9.03 -4.03
CA ASP A 12 6.82 8.73 -3.89
C ASP A 12 7.07 7.23 -3.65
N ALA A 13 6.08 6.38 -4.00
CA ALA A 13 6.21 4.94 -3.91
C ALA A 13 7.41 4.42 -4.73
N GLY A 14 8.25 3.57 -4.15
CA GLY A 14 9.55 3.16 -4.71
C GLY A 14 10.74 3.99 -4.24
N THR A 15 10.54 4.98 -3.34
CA THR A 15 11.66 5.76 -2.76
C THR A 15 12.00 5.31 -1.33
N PRO A 16 13.28 5.39 -0.88
CA PRO A 16 13.69 4.85 0.43
C PRO A 16 13.19 5.64 1.66
N CYS A 17 12.71 6.88 1.48
CA CYS A 17 12.34 7.77 2.58
C CYS A 17 10.94 7.50 3.17
N ILE A 18 10.21 6.52 2.62
CA ILE A 18 8.80 6.25 2.95
C ILE A 18 8.67 5.55 4.31
N GLU A 19 9.55 4.60 4.63
CA GLU A 19 9.46 3.82 5.89
C GLU A 19 9.53 4.70 7.13
N GLN A 20 10.51 5.62 7.19
CA GLN A 20 10.65 6.53 8.33
C GLN A 20 9.44 7.46 8.49
N ARG A 21 8.78 7.82 7.37
CA ARG A 21 7.55 8.61 7.41
C ARG A 21 6.36 7.76 7.86
N ALA A 22 6.34 6.48 7.52
CA ALA A 22 5.28 5.54 7.87
C ALA A 22 5.18 5.34 9.39
N ASP A 23 6.31 5.12 10.06
CA ASP A 23 6.32 4.91 11.52
C ASP A 23 5.85 6.16 12.29
N ALA A 24 6.29 7.34 11.85
CA ALA A 24 5.80 8.60 12.41
C ALA A 24 4.28 8.74 12.23
N LEU A 25 3.76 8.40 11.04
CA LEU A 25 2.32 8.46 10.76
C LEU A 25 1.51 7.46 11.58
N ARG A 26 2.02 6.23 11.80
CA ARG A 26 1.35 5.24 12.68
C ARG A 26 1.22 5.76 14.11
N ALA A 27 2.30 6.35 14.64
CA ALA A 27 2.30 6.95 15.97
C ALA A 27 1.33 8.13 16.06
N GLU A 28 1.32 9.02 15.06
CA GLU A 28 0.38 10.15 14.96
C GLU A 28 -1.08 9.67 14.92
N ILE A 29 -1.40 8.66 14.09
CA ILE A 29 -2.76 8.09 13.99
C ILE A 29 -3.22 7.49 15.32
N THR A 30 -2.32 6.77 15.98
CA THR A 30 -2.61 6.15 17.29
C THR A 30 -2.86 7.22 18.35
N ALA A 31 -1.98 8.23 18.41
CA ALA A 31 -2.10 9.33 19.37
C ALA A 31 -3.37 10.17 19.15
N ALA A 32 -3.80 10.34 17.89
CA ALA A 32 -5.04 11.03 17.53
C ALA A 32 -6.31 10.17 17.71
N GLY A 33 -6.18 8.88 18.03
CA GLY A 33 -7.32 7.96 18.16
C GLY A 33 -8.03 7.67 16.84
N HIS A 34 -7.34 7.75 15.70
CA HIS A 34 -7.92 7.52 14.35
C HIS A 34 -7.53 6.16 13.77
N THR A 35 -7.18 5.20 14.62
CA THR A 35 -6.69 3.88 14.20
C THR A 35 -7.69 3.15 13.31
N ALA A 36 -8.98 3.18 13.64
CA ALA A 36 -10.00 2.43 12.90
C ALA A 36 -10.25 2.96 11.47
N THR A 37 -10.01 4.24 11.21
CA THR A 37 -10.37 4.89 9.93
C THR A 37 -9.16 5.21 9.07
N THR A 38 -8.05 5.64 9.68
CA THR A 38 -6.89 6.13 8.93
C THR A 38 -5.80 5.07 8.78
N ALA A 39 -5.64 4.18 9.77
CA ALA A 39 -4.60 3.15 9.71
C ALA A 39 -4.76 2.16 8.53
N PRO A 40 -5.98 1.70 8.15
CA PRO A 40 -6.14 0.84 6.97
C PRO A 40 -5.63 1.49 5.68
N THR A 41 -5.90 2.80 5.51
CA THR A 41 -5.45 3.56 4.33
C THR A 41 -3.93 3.68 4.30
N LEU A 42 -3.31 3.90 5.46
CA LEU A 42 -1.85 3.92 5.57
C LEU A 42 -1.23 2.57 5.20
N GLU A 43 -1.73 1.47 5.76
CA GLU A 43 -1.22 0.12 5.45
C GLU A 43 -1.43 -0.24 3.98
N LEU A 44 -2.52 0.18 3.35
CA LEU A 44 -2.71 0.00 1.91
C LEU A 44 -1.66 0.77 1.08
N ALA A 45 -1.35 2.01 1.48
CA ALA A 45 -0.31 2.79 0.80
C ALA A 45 1.09 2.16 0.97
N LEU A 46 1.35 1.52 2.10
CA LEU A 46 2.59 0.77 2.35
C LEU A 46 2.65 -0.53 1.55
N ALA A 47 1.55 -1.29 1.48
CA ALA A 47 1.47 -2.44 0.59
C ALA A 47 1.79 -2.05 -0.87
N PHE A 48 1.30 -0.90 -1.34
CA PHE A 48 1.68 -0.37 -2.66
C PHE A 48 3.19 -0.07 -2.76
N GLN A 49 3.76 0.64 -1.79
CA GLN A 49 5.22 0.90 -1.71
C GLN A 49 6.03 -0.40 -1.78
N HIS A 50 5.73 -1.37 -0.92
CA HIS A 50 6.46 -2.64 -0.81
C HIS A 50 6.31 -3.49 -2.06
N THR A 51 5.13 -3.46 -2.67
CA THR A 51 4.93 -4.07 -3.97
C THR A 51 5.80 -3.35 -5.01
N VAL A 52 5.85 -2.02 -5.06
CA VAL A 52 6.72 -1.30 -6.00
C VAL A 52 8.21 -1.61 -5.77
N THR A 53 8.68 -1.70 -4.53
CA THR A 53 10.09 -2.03 -4.24
C THR A 53 10.42 -3.51 -4.41
N GLY A 54 9.41 -4.40 -4.44
CA GLY A 54 9.60 -5.84 -4.44
C GLY A 54 9.97 -6.41 -3.06
N ASP A 55 9.69 -5.67 -1.99
CA ASP A 55 9.93 -6.11 -0.61
C ASP A 55 8.76 -6.98 -0.12
N ASN A 56 8.84 -8.28 -0.42
CA ASN A 56 7.78 -9.23 -0.08
C ASN A 56 7.59 -9.41 1.44
N ALA A 57 8.66 -9.25 2.23
CA ALA A 57 8.57 -9.39 3.69
C ALA A 57 7.75 -8.24 4.30
N GLN A 58 8.01 -7.02 3.84
CA GLN A 58 7.26 -5.86 4.32
C GLN A 58 5.84 -5.78 3.74
N LEU A 59 5.63 -6.30 2.53
CA LEU A 59 4.30 -6.50 1.97
C LEU A 59 3.46 -7.44 2.84
N GLU A 60 4.00 -8.60 3.23
CA GLU A 60 3.29 -9.55 4.10
C GLU A 60 2.96 -8.91 5.45
N ALA A 61 3.93 -8.21 6.06
CA ALA A 61 3.71 -7.52 7.33
C ALA A 61 2.61 -6.44 7.22
N SER A 62 2.52 -5.74 6.09
CA SER A 62 1.46 -4.75 5.84
C SER A 62 0.12 -5.43 5.60
N ALA A 63 0.08 -6.58 4.91
CA ALA A 63 -1.13 -7.37 4.71
C ALA A 63 -1.67 -7.95 6.03
N GLU A 64 -0.81 -8.43 6.93
CA GLU A 64 -1.18 -8.89 8.27
C GLU A 64 -1.79 -7.77 9.11
N ARG A 65 -1.15 -6.59 9.14
CA ARG A 65 -1.68 -5.41 9.84
C ARG A 65 -3.01 -4.97 9.27
N LEU A 66 -3.13 -4.94 7.94
CA LEU A 66 -4.37 -4.59 7.27
C LEU A 66 -5.47 -5.58 7.65
N ARG A 67 -5.20 -6.89 7.65
CA ARG A 67 -6.14 -7.92 8.08
C ARG A 67 -6.62 -7.75 9.52
N ALA A 68 -5.71 -7.38 10.43
CA ALA A 68 -6.07 -7.09 11.82
C ALA A 68 -6.97 -5.85 11.93
N LEU A 69 -6.64 -4.78 11.20
CA LEU A 69 -7.40 -3.53 11.21
C LEU A 69 -8.79 -3.68 10.58
N THR A 70 -8.94 -4.55 9.59
CA THR A 70 -10.19 -4.77 8.84
C THR A 70 -10.96 -6.00 9.29
N ALA A 71 -10.61 -6.60 10.43
CA ALA A 71 -11.26 -7.81 10.94
C ALA A 71 -12.77 -7.61 11.20
N GLY A 72 -13.21 -6.37 11.48
CA GLY A 72 -14.61 -5.99 11.62
C GLY A 72 -15.39 -5.88 10.30
N GLY A 73 -14.75 -6.10 9.15
CA GLY A 73 -15.35 -6.00 7.82
C GLY A 73 -15.19 -4.63 7.15
N ASP A 74 -15.06 -3.56 7.94
CA ASP A 74 -14.74 -2.23 7.42
C ASP A 74 -13.41 -2.26 6.67
N TYR A 75 -13.40 -1.67 5.48
CA TYR A 75 -12.23 -1.63 4.59
C TYR A 75 -11.65 -3.00 4.19
N ALA A 76 -12.38 -4.13 4.37
CA ALA A 76 -11.88 -5.46 4.01
C ALA A 76 -11.45 -5.55 2.53
N TYR A 77 -12.06 -4.77 1.64
CA TYR A 77 -11.67 -4.65 0.23
C TYR A 77 -10.26 -4.09 0.00
N TYR A 78 -9.63 -3.48 1.01
CA TYR A 78 -8.22 -3.09 0.91
C TYR A 78 -7.32 -4.32 0.83
N LEU A 79 -7.69 -5.46 1.41
CA LEU A 79 -6.95 -6.72 1.24
C LEU A 79 -7.05 -7.23 -0.20
N ASP A 80 -8.23 -7.13 -0.82
CA ASP A 80 -8.44 -7.48 -2.23
C ASP A 80 -7.55 -6.63 -3.14
N ILE A 81 -7.47 -5.32 -2.86
CA ILE A 81 -6.60 -4.40 -3.58
C ILE A 81 -5.12 -4.75 -3.36
N ALA A 82 -4.71 -5.01 -2.12
CA ALA A 82 -3.33 -5.38 -1.80
C ALA A 82 -2.89 -6.66 -2.53
N ALA A 83 -3.72 -7.70 -2.51
CA ALA A 83 -3.48 -8.93 -3.27
C ALA A 83 -3.44 -8.68 -4.78
N SER A 84 -4.35 -7.86 -5.31
CA SER A 84 -4.40 -7.46 -6.71
C SER A 84 -3.12 -6.73 -7.17
N MET A 85 -2.61 -5.80 -6.35
CA MET A 85 -1.35 -5.09 -6.60
C MET A 85 -0.16 -6.07 -6.67
N ALA A 86 -0.15 -7.06 -5.77
CA ALA A 86 0.90 -8.05 -5.64
C ALA A 86 0.82 -9.20 -6.66
N ASP A 87 -0.19 -9.21 -7.55
CA ASP A 87 -0.49 -10.34 -8.44
C ASP A 87 -0.73 -11.65 -7.68
N GLN A 88 -1.32 -11.54 -6.49
CA GLN A 88 -1.69 -12.66 -5.62
C GLN A 88 -3.19 -12.93 -5.71
N GLU A 89 -3.59 -14.15 -5.38
CA GLU A 89 -4.99 -14.49 -5.17
C GLU A 89 -5.33 -14.22 -3.69
N PRO A 90 -6.38 -13.44 -3.39
CA PRO A 90 -6.83 -13.28 -2.01
C PRO A 90 -7.26 -14.63 -1.42
N THR A 91 -6.96 -14.87 -0.14
CA THR A 91 -7.45 -16.06 0.57
C THR A 91 -8.98 -16.11 0.62
N ALA A 92 -9.60 -14.94 0.73
CA ALA A 92 -11.03 -14.75 0.58
C ALA A 92 -11.25 -13.34 0.02
N TRP A 93 -12.05 -13.25 -1.04
CA TRP A 93 -12.49 -11.96 -1.55
C TRP A 93 -13.42 -11.30 -0.54
N SER A 94 -13.29 -9.98 -0.38
CA SER A 94 -14.30 -9.23 0.34
C SER A 94 -15.65 -9.32 -0.39
N GLY A 95 -16.76 -9.16 0.33
CA GLY A 95 -18.11 -9.11 -0.24
C GLY A 95 -18.40 -7.86 -1.08
N THR A 96 -17.36 -7.13 -1.51
CA THR A 96 -17.47 -5.85 -2.21
C THR A 96 -17.91 -6.06 -3.65
N ALA A 97 -18.98 -5.36 -4.04
CA ALA A 97 -19.39 -5.25 -5.42
C ALA A 97 -18.52 -4.20 -6.14
N TRP A 98 -17.61 -4.66 -6.99
CA TRP A 98 -16.79 -3.81 -7.85
C TRP A 98 -17.60 -3.26 -9.03
N LEU A 99 -17.21 -2.09 -9.54
CA LEU A 99 -17.83 -1.47 -10.72
C LEU A 99 -17.50 -2.22 -12.02
N ASP A 100 -16.32 -2.83 -12.08
CA ASP A 100 -15.87 -3.69 -13.17
C ASP A 100 -15.75 -5.14 -12.67
N SER A 101 -15.46 -6.09 -13.57
CA SER A 101 -15.14 -7.46 -13.16
C SER A 101 -13.90 -7.52 -12.28
N GLN A 102 -13.83 -8.51 -11.40
CA GLN A 102 -12.66 -8.72 -10.51
C GLN A 102 -11.35 -8.83 -11.31
N ASP A 103 -11.35 -9.54 -12.44
CA ASP A 103 -10.18 -9.66 -13.32
C ASP A 103 -9.72 -8.31 -13.88
N MET A 104 -10.66 -7.44 -14.25
CA MET A 104 -10.33 -6.09 -14.72
C MET A 104 -9.76 -5.23 -13.59
N VAL A 105 -10.33 -5.32 -12.39
CA VAL A 105 -9.83 -4.62 -11.20
C VAL A 105 -8.39 -5.07 -10.89
N ARG A 106 -8.15 -6.39 -10.86
CA ARG A 106 -6.81 -6.97 -10.66
C ARG A 106 -5.81 -6.46 -11.70
N THR A 107 -6.19 -6.53 -12.97
CA THR A 107 -5.34 -6.10 -14.09
C THR A 107 -4.95 -4.62 -13.96
N ARG A 108 -5.89 -3.75 -13.58
CA ARG A 108 -5.63 -2.31 -13.41
C ARG A 108 -4.69 -2.04 -12.23
N TRP A 109 -4.91 -2.67 -11.08
CA TRP A 109 -4.02 -2.52 -9.92
C TRP A 109 -2.61 -3.02 -10.21
N ARG A 110 -2.49 -4.18 -10.83
CA ARG A 110 -1.20 -4.73 -11.25
C ARG A 110 -0.49 -3.80 -12.23
N ARG A 111 -1.20 -3.25 -13.22
CA ARG A 111 -0.63 -2.30 -14.19
C ARG A 111 -0.08 -1.05 -13.50
N LEU A 112 -0.81 -0.49 -12.54
CA LEU A 112 -0.37 0.69 -11.79
C LEU A 112 0.98 0.44 -11.07
N VAL A 113 1.12 -0.72 -10.43
CA VAL A 113 2.38 -1.14 -9.79
C VAL A 113 3.51 -1.24 -10.80
N LEU A 114 3.29 -1.88 -11.95
CA LEU A 114 4.30 -2.06 -12.99
C LEU A 114 4.76 -0.74 -13.61
N ASP A 115 3.82 0.17 -13.85
CA ASP A 115 4.10 1.52 -14.36
C ASP A 115 4.95 2.31 -13.34
N ARG A 116 4.61 2.21 -12.03
CA ARG A 116 5.38 2.89 -10.98
C ARG A 116 6.78 2.28 -10.81
N ARG A 117 6.90 0.95 -10.82
CA ARG A 117 8.18 0.22 -10.80
C ARG A 117 9.10 0.68 -11.92
N THR A 118 8.57 0.80 -13.14
CA THR A 118 9.32 1.29 -14.30
C THR A 118 9.84 2.70 -14.09
N THR A 119 9.01 3.59 -13.54
CA THR A 119 9.40 4.98 -13.24
C THR A 119 10.46 5.04 -12.15
N ALA A 120 10.28 4.33 -11.03
CA ALA A 120 11.24 4.31 -9.92
C ALA A 120 12.62 3.77 -10.35
N ARG A 121 12.66 2.76 -11.23
CA ARG A 121 13.92 2.27 -11.82
C ARG A 121 14.61 3.31 -12.69
N ARG A 122 13.86 4.10 -13.47
CA ARG A 122 14.41 5.20 -14.27
C ARG A 122 15.00 6.30 -13.38
N ASP A 123 14.29 6.67 -12.32
CA ASP A 123 14.72 7.69 -11.36
C ASP A 123 15.97 7.23 -10.57
N GLY A 124 16.08 5.93 -10.30
CA GLY A 124 17.26 5.34 -9.66
C GLY A 124 18.48 5.21 -10.58
N ALA A 125 18.27 5.00 -11.89
CA ALA A 125 19.36 4.92 -12.87
C ALA A 125 19.93 6.30 -13.28
N THR A 126 19.21 7.38 -12.97
CA THR A 126 19.59 8.77 -13.29
C THR A 126 20.24 9.51 -12.11
N ARG A 127 20.43 8.84 -10.97
CA ARG A 127 21.03 9.40 -9.75
C ARG A 127 22.35 8.72 -9.44
#